data_AF-A0AAW0HVH0-F1
#
_entry.id   AF-A0AAW0HVH0-F1
#
_cell.length_a   1.000
_cell.length_b   1.000
_cell.length_c   1.000
_cell.angle_alpha   90.00
_cell.angle_beta   90.00
_cell.angle_gamma   90.00
#
_symmetry.space_group_name_H-M   'P 1'
#
loop_
_entity.id
_entity.type
_entity.pdbx_description
1 polymer ?
#
loop_
_entity_poly.entity_id
_entity_poly.type
_entity_poly.pdbx_seq_one_letter_code
_entity_poly.pdbx_strand_id
1 'polypeptide(L)' 'MEAALALEKNLIQALLDIPSLGSARTDPHLCDFLENHFLDEEVKDIKKMGNHLTSLRRLAAGPQASLGKYFFERLTLKHD' A
#
# COMPACT_ATOMS: atom_id res chain seq x y z
N MET A 1 -7.37 6.58 -4.47
CA MET A 1 -6.39 6.14 -3.45
C MET A 1 -6.98 5.14 -2.47
N GLU A 2 -8.18 5.37 -1.90
CA GLU A 2 -8.83 4.38 -1.01
C GLU A 2 -9.05 3.02 -1.69
N ALA A 3 -9.55 3.01 -2.93
CA ALA A 3 -9.72 1.78 -3.71
C ALA A 3 -8.38 1.06 -3.98
N ALA A 4 -7.33 1.81 -4.29
CA ALA A 4 -5.99 1.25 -4.50
C ALA A 4 -5.42 0.66 -3.20
N LEU A 5 -5.56 1.35 -2.06
CA LEU A 5 -5.15 0.83 -0.76
C LEU A 5 -5.91 -0.46 -0.38
N ALA A 6 -7.18 -0.56 -0.73
CA ALA A 6 -7.95 -1.79 -0.54
C ALA A 6 -7.44 -2.93 -1.44
N LEU A 7 -7.04 -2.62 -2.67
CA LEU A 7 -6.43 -3.58 -3.59
C LEU A 7 -5.09 -4.10 -3.05
N GLU A 8 -4.19 -3.23 -2.59
CA GLU A 8 -2.89 -3.66 -2.03
C GLU A 8 -3.06 -4.53 -0.79
N LYS A 9 -4.00 -4.19 0.08
CA LYS A 9 -4.32 -5.04 1.25
C LYS A 9 -4.78 -6.43 0.82
N ASN A 10 -5.61 -6.52 -0.21
CA ASN A 10 -6.06 -7.80 -0.75
C ASN A 10 -4.90 -8.57 -1.41
N LEU A 11 -4.00 -7.87 -2.09
CA LEU A 11 -2.80 -8.46 -2.70
C LEU A 11 -1.88 -9.07 -1.64
N ILE A 12 -1.56 -8.32 -0.58
CA ILE A 12 -0.74 -8.84 0.54
C ILE A 12 -1.42 -10.04 1.19
N GLN A 13 -2.73 -9.98 1.43
CA GLN A 13 -3.44 -11.12 2.01
C GLN A 13 -3.33 -12.35 1.09
N ALA A 14 -3.51 -12.19 -0.22
CA ALA A 14 -3.34 -13.27 -1.18
C ALA A 14 -1.91 -13.83 -1.17
N LEU A 15 -0.88 -12.99 -1.05
CA LEU A 15 0.53 -13.42 -0.95
C LEU A 15 0.79 -14.21 0.35
N LEU A 16 0.23 -13.76 1.48
CA LEU A 16 0.34 -14.45 2.77
C LEU A 16 -0.41 -15.80 2.79
N ASP A 17 -1.48 -15.92 1.99
CA ASP A 17 -2.26 -17.14 1.92
C ASP A 17 -1.57 -18.22 1.06
N ILE A 18 -0.68 -17.87 0.13
CA ILE A 18 0.03 -18.83 -0.76
C ILE A 18 0.74 -19.94 0.02
N PRO A 19 1.59 -19.65 1.04
CA PRO A 19 2.22 -20.69 1.85
C PRO A 19 1.23 -21.57 2.63
N SER A 20 0.05 -21.03 2.98
CA SER A 20 -0.97 -21.72 3.78
C SER A 20 -1.85 -22.66 2.94
N LEU A 21 -2.08 -22.32 1.66
CA LEU A 21 -2.83 -23.12 0.70
C LEU A 21 -2.02 -24.34 0.22
N GLY A 22 -0.69 -24.26 0.29
CA GLY A 22 0.25 -25.35 0.00
C GLY A 22 0.52 -26.27 1.19
N SER A 23 -0.51 -26.80 1.84
CA SER A 23 -0.31 -27.72 2.98
C SER A 23 0.37 -29.04 2.57
N ALA A 24 1.20 -29.56 3.48
CA ALA A 24 2.17 -30.67 3.42
C ALA A 24 3.59 -30.36 2.90
N ARG A 25 3.78 -29.31 2.08
CA ARG A 25 5.09 -28.89 1.56
C ARG A 25 5.14 -27.38 1.36
N THR A 26 5.14 -26.62 2.45
CA THR A 26 5.54 -25.20 2.37
C THR A 26 6.99 -25.16 1.90
N ASP A 27 7.22 -24.69 0.68
CA ASP A 27 8.56 -24.56 0.10
C ASP A 27 9.26 -23.37 0.77
N PRO A 28 10.35 -23.59 1.55
CA PRO A 28 11.07 -22.51 2.22
C PRO A 28 11.64 -21.49 1.24
N HIS A 29 12.03 -21.91 0.04
CA HIS A 29 12.55 -21.01 -0.99
C HIS A 29 11.44 -20.13 -1.58
N LEU A 30 10.23 -20.67 -1.72
CA LEU A 30 9.07 -19.87 -2.13
C LEU A 30 8.70 -18.84 -1.07
N CYS A 31 8.73 -19.21 0.22
CA CYS A 31 8.44 -18.27 1.31
C CYS A 31 9.45 -17.14 1.36
N ASP A 32 10.75 -17.47 1.32
CA ASP A 32 11.84 -16.48 1.30
C ASP A 32 11.72 -15.56 0.07
N PHE A 33 11.38 -16.11 -1.10
CA PHE A 33 11.16 -15.32 -2.30
C PHE A 33 9.98 -14.34 -2.15
N LEU A 34 8.84 -14.80 -1.63
CA LEU A 34 7.66 -13.95 -1.42
C LEU A 34 7.92 -12.86 -0.37
N GLU A 35 8.61 -13.20 0.72
CA GLU A 35 8.97 -12.26 1.79
C GLU A 35 9.92 -11.17 1.30
N ASN A 36 11.03 -11.57 0.66
CA ASN A 36 12.11 -10.65 0.29
C ASN A 36 11.81 -9.81 -0.96
N HIS A 37 11.00 -10.32 -1.89
CA HIS A 37 10.76 -9.63 -3.18
C HIS A 37 9.41 -8.95 -3.30
N PHE A 38 8.40 -9.37 -2.52
CA PHE A 38 7.04 -8.84 -2.64
C PHE A 38 6.58 -8.22 -1.33
N LEU A 39 6.56 -8.98 -0.24
CA LEU A 39 5.91 -8.53 0.99
C LEU A 39 6.58 -7.29 1.61
N ASP A 40 7.92 -7.18 1.60
CA ASP A 40 8.59 -6.00 2.16
C ASP A 40 8.28 -4.71 1.38
N GLU A 41 8.27 -4.78 0.04
CA GLU A 41 7.94 -3.64 -0.81
C GLU A 41 6.46 -3.26 -0.72
N GLU A 42 5.56 -4.26 -0.78
CA GLU A 42 4.11 -4.05 -0.66
C GLU A 42 3.72 -3.40 0.68
N VAL A 43 4.37 -3.80 1.80
CA VAL A 43 4.13 -3.19 3.11
C VAL A 43 4.60 -1.72 3.13
N LYS A 44 5.71 -1.38 2.48
CA LYS A 44 6.19 0.01 2.35
C LYS A 44 5.21 0.84 1.54
N ASP A 45 4.68 0.31 0.44
CA ASP A 45 3.73 1.00 -0.42
C ASP A 45 2.39 1.24 0.26
N ILE A 46 1.85 0.26 0.98
CA ILE A 46 0.65 0.43 1.80
C ILE A 46 0.84 1.54 2.84
N LYS A 47 2.01 1.58 3.50
CA LYS A 47 2.32 2.62 4.49
C LYS A 47 2.38 4.00 3.83
N LYS A 48 3.04 4.11 2.68
CA LYS A 48 3.13 5.35 1.88
C LYS A 48 1.74 5.83 1.47
N MET A 49 0.90 4.94 0.90
CA MET A 49 -0.47 5.26 0.52
C MET A 49 -1.36 5.62 1.72
N GLY A 50 -1.17 4.97 2.87
CA GLY A 50 -1.89 5.31 4.10
C GLY A 50 -1.55 6.72 4.62
N ASN A 51 -0.28 7.12 4.54
CA ASN A 51 0.16 8.47 4.88
C ASN A 51 -0.43 9.53 3.94
N HIS A 52 -0.46 9.21 2.64
CA HIS A 52 -1.07 10.07 1.61
C HIS A 52 -2.55 10.26 1.84
N LEU A 53 -3.27 9.17 2.12
CA LEU A 53 -4.70 9.22 2.40
C LEU A 53 -5.02 10.04 3.66
N THR A 54 -4.22 9.88 4.72
CA THR A 54 -4.36 10.68 5.95
C THR A 54 -4.13 12.16 5.67
N SER A 55 -3.11 12.48 4.88
CA SER A 55 -2.80 13.86 4.46
C SER A 55 -3.93 14.46 3.63
N LEU A 56 -4.46 13.72 2.66
CA LEU A 56 -5.58 14.13 1.83
C LEU A 56 -6.86 14.37 2.64
N ARG A 57 -7.19 13.49 3.60
CA ARG A 57 -8.35 13.65 4.49
C ARG A 57 -8.24 14.92 5.33
N ARG A 58 -7.05 15.20 5.88
CA ARG A 58 -6.78 16.43 6.64
C ARG A 58 -6.94 17.67 5.77
N LEU A 59 -6.39 17.65 4.55
CA LEU A 59 -6.49 18.76 3.60
C LEU A 59 -7.93 18.97 3.13
N ALA A 60 -8.69 17.90 2.95
CA ALA A 60 -10.09 17.95 2.53
C ALA A 60 -11.05 18.50 3.61
N ALA A 61 -10.66 18.46 4.89
CA ALA A 61 -11.46 18.98 6.00
C ALA A 61 -11.31 20.50 6.23
N GLY A 62 -10.40 21.16 5.51
CA GLY A 62 -10.11 22.59 5.70
C GLY A 62 -10.89 23.52 4.75
N PRO A 63 -10.93 24.84 5.06
CA PRO A 63 -11.59 25.85 4.21
C PRO A 63 -10.98 25.96 2.80
N GLN A 64 -9.74 25.49 2.64
CA GLN A 64 -8.94 25.56 1.41
C GLN A 64 -8.72 24.18 0.78
N ALA A 65 -9.74 23.30 0.87
CA ALA A 65 -9.64 21.91 0.42
C ALA A 65 -9.19 21.75 -1.04
N SER A 66 -9.65 22.63 -1.95
CA SER A 66 -9.25 22.62 -3.36
C SER A 66 -7.76 22.94 -3.53
N LEU A 67 -7.27 23.99 -2.87
CA LEU A 67 -5.86 24.39 -2.91
C LEU A 67 -4.96 23.35 -2.24
N GLY A 68 -5.41 22.77 -1.12
CA GLY A 68 -4.71 21.69 -0.44
C GLY A 68 -4.51 20.47 -1.33
N LYS A 69 -5.55 20.03 -2.04
CA LYS A 69 -5.46 18.93 -3.01
C LYS A 69 -4.50 19.26 -4.17
N TYR A 70 -4.56 20.47 -4.70
CA TYR A 70 -3.66 20.93 -5.76
C TYR A 70 -2.18 20.85 -5.36
N PHE A 71 -1.84 21.34 -4.15
CA PHE A 71 -0.46 21.26 -3.66
C PHE A 71 -0.04 19.83 -3.35
N PHE A 72 -0.94 19.01 -2.82
CA PHE A 72 -0.66 17.58 -2.58
C PHE A 72 -0.28 16.86 -3.89
N GLU A 73 -1.03 17.10 -4.96
CA GLU A 73 -0.71 16.53 -6.27
C GLU A 73 0.65 17.00 -6.79
N ARG A 74 0.95 18.31 -6.68
CA ARG A 74 2.19 18.86 -7.23
C ARG A 74 3.45 18.60 -6.42
N LEU A 75 3.35 18.57 -5.10
CA LEU A 75 4.51 18.52 -4.21
C LEU A 75 4.76 17.13 -3.63
N THR A 76 3.73 16.27 -3.58
CA THR A 76 3.87 14.92 -3.05
C THR A 76 3.86 13.91 -4.20
N LEU A 77 2.77 13.84 -4.97
CA LEU A 77 2.62 12.77 -5.98
C LEU A 77 3.56 12.89 -7.19
N LYS A 78 3.98 14.09 -7.58
CA LYS A 78 4.92 14.28 -8.70
C LYS A 78 6.39 14.02 -8.34
N HIS A 79 6.70 13.90 -7.05
CA HIS A 79 8.05 13.69 -6.55
C HIS A 79 8.23 12.31 -5.90
N ASP A 80 7.16 11.50 -5.92
CA ASP A 80 7.11 10.11 -5.49
C ASP A 80 7.47 9.15 -6.63
#